data_AF-A0A317D1W9-F1
#
_entry.id   AF-A0A317D1W9-F1
#
_cell.length_a   1.000
_cell.length_b   1.000
_cell.length_c   1.000
_cell.angle_alpha   90.00
_cell.angle_beta   90.00
_cell.angle_gamma   90.00
#
_symmetry.space_group_name_H-M   'P 1'
#
loop_
_entity.id
_entity.type
_entity.pdbx_description
1 polymer ?
#
loop_
_entity_poly.entity_id
_entity_poly.type
_entity_poly.pdbx_seq_one_letter_code
_entity_poly.pdbx_strand_id
1 'polypeptide(L)'
;MRRGLFALPLLLALAVAGCGAPSDEPAVATAGGGGAQPASASPVAQLSDDERQLKFSECMRENGVEVPDPEPGGGRKFRFGKDTDPQKVQAAMEKCRQYLPNGGEKLKLDPEQVERLRKLAVCMRENGVPEFPDPSADGGIELRLDQMNIKDPKVKAAMEKCRQYAPKIAGATR
;
A
#
# COMPACT_ATOMS: atom_id res chain seq x y z
N MET A 1 -90.77 -4.04 2.15
CA MET A 1 -90.89 -5.51 1.97
C MET A 1 -89.50 -5.96 1.53
N ARG A 2 -88.74 -6.88 2.15
CA ARG A 2 -88.99 -8.00 3.05
C ARG A 2 -87.84 -8.08 4.07
N ARG A 3 -88.15 -8.54 5.28
CA ARG A 3 -87.19 -8.99 6.31
C ARG A 3 -86.88 -10.47 6.10
N GLY A 4 -85.63 -10.87 6.35
CA GLY A 4 -85.23 -12.23 6.68
C GLY A 4 -83.78 -12.53 6.29
N LEU A 5 -83.00 -13.34 7.00
CA LEU A 5 -83.22 -14.16 8.20
C LEU A 5 -81.81 -14.69 8.62
N PHE A 6 -81.50 -14.75 9.93
CA PHE A 6 -80.50 -15.60 10.63
C PHE A 6 -78.99 -15.53 10.32
N ALA A 7 -78.18 -15.20 11.34
CA ALA A 7 -77.38 -16.15 12.14
C ALA A 7 -76.37 -15.41 13.07
N LEU A 8 -76.49 -15.62 14.39
CA LEU A 8 -75.45 -15.37 15.41
C LEU A 8 -74.45 -16.55 15.44
N PRO A 9 -73.33 -16.50 16.18
CA PRO A 9 -72.33 -15.46 16.41
C PRO A 9 -70.91 -16.03 16.07
N LEU A 10 -69.82 -15.33 16.44
CA LEU A 10 -68.58 -15.87 17.03
C LEU A 10 -67.31 -15.12 16.57
N LEU A 11 -66.66 -14.55 17.59
CA LEU A 11 -65.25 -14.17 17.69
C LEU A 11 -64.30 -14.82 16.67
N LEU A 12 -63.53 -13.99 15.95
CA LEU A 12 -62.10 -14.23 15.79
C LEU A 12 -61.37 -12.92 15.46
N ALA A 13 -60.40 -12.59 16.29
CA ALA A 13 -59.43 -11.54 16.05
C ALA A 13 -58.57 -11.87 14.82
N LEU A 14 -58.25 -10.85 14.02
CA LEU A 14 -56.96 -10.54 13.41
C LEU A 14 -57.20 -9.44 12.35
N ALA A 15 -57.03 -8.17 12.75
CA ALA A 15 -56.95 -7.08 11.78
C ALA A 15 -55.48 -6.93 11.36
N VAL A 16 -55.19 -7.41 10.15
CA VAL A 16 -54.03 -7.00 9.34
C VAL A 16 -54.43 -5.77 8.53
N ALA A 17 -53.46 -4.85 8.39
CA ALA A 17 -53.29 -3.79 7.38
C ALA A 17 -53.33 -2.36 7.92
N GLY A 18 -52.15 -1.73 7.95
CA GLY A 18 -51.96 -0.30 8.24
C GLY A 18 -50.50 0.12 8.13
N CYS A 19 -50.09 0.48 6.91
CA CYS A 19 -48.78 0.96 6.44
C CYS A 19 -48.03 1.96 7.36
N GLY A 20 -46.70 1.81 7.47
CA GLY A 20 -45.79 2.83 8.02
C GLY A 20 -44.34 2.32 8.07
N ALA A 21 -43.45 2.98 7.34
CA ALA A 21 -42.09 2.56 6.95
C ALA A 21 -41.14 2.11 8.10
N PRO A 22 -40.22 1.15 7.83
CA PRO A 22 -39.25 0.65 8.79
C PRO A 22 -37.99 1.53 8.85
N SER A 23 -37.49 1.77 10.06
CA SER A 23 -36.07 2.02 10.34
C SER A 23 -35.82 1.54 11.76
N ASP A 24 -35.66 0.21 11.87
CA ASP A 24 -35.24 -0.52 13.06
C ASP A 24 -33.80 -0.10 13.45
N GLU A 25 -33.59 0.02 14.76
CA GLU A 25 -32.42 0.55 15.44
C GLU A 25 -31.22 -0.44 15.45
N PRO A 26 -30.08 -0.13 16.12
CA PRO A 26 -30.04 -0.15 17.58
C PRO A 26 -29.32 1.05 18.19
N ALA A 27 -30.03 1.78 19.04
CA ALA A 27 -29.44 2.47 20.17
C ALA A 27 -28.78 1.42 21.08
N VAL A 28 -27.45 1.34 21.06
CA VAL A 28 -26.69 0.52 22.02
C VAL A 28 -26.40 1.35 23.27
N ALA A 29 -26.84 0.81 24.41
CA ALA A 29 -26.67 1.37 25.74
C ALA A 29 -25.18 1.53 26.10
N THR A 30 -24.81 2.72 26.55
CA THR A 30 -23.48 3.00 27.09
C THR A 30 -23.42 2.51 28.54
N ALA A 31 -22.75 1.37 28.76
CA ALA A 31 -22.26 0.96 30.07
C ALA A 31 -20.73 1.08 30.07
N GLY A 32 -20.22 1.82 31.05
CA GLY A 32 -18.83 2.27 31.12
C GLY A 32 -17.80 1.14 31.12
N GLY A 33 -16.71 1.41 30.41
CA GLY A 33 -15.45 0.68 30.47
C GLY A 33 -14.41 1.51 29.75
N GLY A 34 -13.59 2.25 30.51
CA GLY A 34 -12.48 3.02 29.97
C GLY A 34 -11.50 2.10 29.25
N GLY A 35 -11.65 2.00 27.94
CA GLY A 35 -10.65 1.48 27.02
C GLY A 35 -10.28 2.62 26.10
N ALA A 36 -9.06 3.13 26.24
CA ALA A 36 -8.51 4.09 25.30
C ALA A 36 -8.69 3.54 23.89
N GLN A 37 -9.51 4.25 23.10
CA GLN A 37 -9.68 3.98 21.69
C GLN A 37 -8.29 3.97 21.05
N PRO A 38 -7.83 2.87 20.43
CA PRO A 38 -6.57 2.92 19.71
C PRO A 38 -6.73 4.03 18.67
N ALA A 39 -5.83 5.02 18.74
CA ALA A 39 -5.79 6.12 17.78
C ALA A 39 -5.91 5.52 16.39
N SER A 40 -6.97 5.89 15.67
CA SER A 40 -7.31 5.34 14.37
C SER A 40 -6.12 5.52 13.44
N ALA A 41 -5.35 4.45 13.23
CA ALA A 41 -4.46 4.36 12.09
C ALA A 41 -5.32 4.53 10.85
N SER A 42 -4.95 5.45 9.95
CA SER A 42 -5.68 5.65 8.70
C SER A 42 -5.86 4.30 7.99
N PRO A 43 -7.02 4.01 7.37
CA PRO A 43 -7.32 2.70 6.78
C PRO A 43 -6.24 2.17 5.84
N VAL A 44 -5.51 3.09 5.19
CA VAL A 44 -4.36 2.83 4.31
C VAL A 44 -3.14 2.20 4.98
N ALA A 45 -2.89 2.48 6.26
CA ALA A 45 -1.71 1.97 6.98
C ALA A 45 -1.85 0.48 7.37
N GLN A 46 -3.06 -0.06 7.34
CA GLN A 46 -3.36 -1.46 7.65
C GLN A 46 -3.36 -2.37 6.41
N LEU A 47 -3.36 -1.78 5.21
CA LEU A 47 -3.33 -2.51 3.94
C LEU A 47 -1.99 -3.21 3.75
N SER A 48 -2.01 -4.41 3.20
CA SER A 48 -0.81 -5.09 2.69
C SER A 48 -0.20 -4.31 1.52
N ASP A 49 1.06 -4.59 1.20
CA ASP A 49 1.77 -3.95 0.09
C ASP A 49 1.02 -4.13 -1.25
N ASP A 50 0.48 -5.32 -1.50
CA ASP A 50 -0.27 -5.65 -2.71
C ASP A 50 -1.59 -4.87 -2.78
N GLU A 51 -2.31 -4.78 -1.66
CA GLU A 51 -3.55 -3.99 -1.58
C GLU A 51 -3.29 -2.50 -1.79
N ARG A 52 -2.19 -1.96 -1.25
CA ARG A 52 -1.81 -0.56 -1.49
C ARG A 52 -1.47 -0.31 -2.95
N GLN A 53 -0.81 -1.25 -3.64
CA GLN A 53 -0.54 -1.11 -5.07
C GLN A 53 -1.81 -1.15 -5.91
N LEU A 54 -2.75 -2.06 -5.60
CA LEU A 54 -4.05 -2.11 -6.27
C LEU A 54 -4.80 -0.79 -6.09
N LYS A 55 -4.87 -0.28 -4.85
CA LYS A 55 -5.49 1.01 -4.54
C LYS A 55 -4.81 2.18 -5.24
N PHE A 56 -3.48 2.12 -5.40
CA PHE A 56 -2.75 3.11 -6.19
C PHE A 56 -3.16 3.06 -7.67
N SER A 57 -3.19 1.88 -8.30
CA SER A 57 -3.59 1.74 -9.71
C SER A 57 -5.05 2.19 -9.93
N GLU A 58 -5.97 1.85 -9.02
CA GLU A 58 -7.35 2.34 -9.03
C GLU A 58 -7.40 3.88 -8.99
N CYS A 59 -6.72 4.49 -8.02
CA CYS A 59 -6.67 5.94 -7.86
C CYS A 59 -6.08 6.65 -9.10
N MET A 60 -5.07 6.07 -9.74
CA MET A 60 -4.48 6.61 -10.96
C MET A 60 -5.48 6.60 -12.13
N ARG A 61 -6.24 5.50 -12.31
CA ARG A 61 -7.29 5.39 -13.32
C ARG A 61 -8.44 6.37 -13.08
N GLU A 62 -8.84 6.56 -11.83
CA GLU A 62 -9.84 7.58 -11.44
C GLU A 62 -9.39 9.00 -11.79
N ASN A 63 -8.07 9.25 -11.78
CA ASN A 63 -7.48 10.52 -12.21
C ASN A 63 -7.11 10.54 -13.71
N GLY A 64 -7.60 9.56 -14.48
CA GLY A 64 -7.48 9.48 -15.92
C GLY A 64 -6.10 9.06 -16.43
N VAL A 65 -5.29 8.43 -15.58
CA VAL A 65 -4.03 7.81 -15.95
C VAL A 65 -4.25 6.31 -16.05
N GLU A 66 -4.18 5.78 -17.27
CA GLU A 66 -4.32 4.35 -17.49
C GLU A 66 -3.06 3.63 -16.98
N VAL A 67 -3.23 2.82 -15.93
CA VAL A 67 -2.18 2.00 -15.33
C VAL A 67 -2.71 0.58 -15.20
N PRO A 68 -1.98 -0.44 -15.68
CA PRO A 68 -2.35 -1.83 -15.48
C PRO A 68 -2.29 -2.19 -13.98
N ASP A 69 -3.06 -3.21 -13.60
CA ASP A 69 -2.97 -3.73 -12.24
C ASP A 69 -1.62 -4.41 -11.99
N PRO A 70 -1.07 -4.33 -10.76
CA PRO A 70 0.17 -4.99 -10.39
C PRO A 70 0.01 -6.51 -10.47
N GLU A 71 0.94 -7.19 -11.14
CA GLU A 71 1.02 -8.65 -11.08
C GLU A 71 1.57 -9.11 -9.73
N PRO A 72 1.09 -10.23 -9.18
CA PRO A 72 1.69 -10.85 -8.00
C PRO A 72 3.19 -11.10 -8.23
N GLY A 73 4.05 -10.46 -7.44
CA GLY A 73 5.51 -10.56 -7.58
C GLY A 73 6.14 -9.71 -8.69
N GLY A 74 5.36 -8.87 -9.39
CA GLY A 74 5.84 -7.96 -10.47
C GLY A 74 6.73 -6.80 -10.01
N GLY A 75 6.99 -6.70 -8.70
CA GLY A 75 7.75 -5.61 -8.09
C GLY A 75 6.96 -4.29 -8.07
N ARG A 76 7.56 -3.25 -7.48
CA ARG A 76 6.90 -1.94 -7.24
C ARG A 76 6.99 -0.96 -8.40
N LYS A 77 7.17 -1.43 -9.64
CA LYS A 77 7.39 -0.56 -10.79
C LYS A 77 6.10 -0.41 -11.58
N PHE A 78 5.47 0.76 -11.44
CA PHE A 78 4.37 1.14 -12.32
C PHE A 78 4.93 1.47 -13.71
N ARG A 79 4.31 0.89 -14.74
CA ARG A 79 4.64 1.19 -16.14
C ARG A 79 3.55 2.11 -16.68
N PHE A 80 3.95 3.32 -17.06
CA PHE A 80 3.10 4.25 -17.80
C PHE A 80 3.33 4.06 -19.30
N GLY A 81 2.26 4.19 -20.09
CA GLY A 81 2.35 4.14 -21.55
C GLY A 81 3.19 5.32 -22.08
N LYS A 82 3.81 5.14 -23.25
CA LYS A 82 4.59 6.22 -23.89
C LYS A 82 3.75 7.43 -24.28
N ASP A 83 2.45 7.20 -24.51
CA ASP A 83 1.48 8.22 -24.92
C ASP A 83 0.79 8.89 -23.72
N THR A 84 1.16 8.54 -22.49
CA THR A 84 0.58 9.12 -21.28
C THR A 84 1.20 10.48 -20.98
N ASP A 85 0.37 11.52 -20.84
CA ASP A 85 0.80 12.87 -20.50
C ASP A 85 1.53 12.91 -19.12
N PRO A 86 2.82 13.29 -19.07
CA PRO A 86 3.59 13.36 -17.82
C PRO A 86 2.98 14.29 -16.77
N GLN A 87 2.34 15.40 -17.18
CA GLN A 87 1.72 16.34 -16.23
C GLN A 87 0.49 15.71 -15.58
N LYS A 88 -0.30 14.96 -16.35
CA LYS A 88 -1.44 14.21 -15.84
C LYS A 88 -1.01 13.11 -14.87
N VAL A 89 0.08 12.41 -15.18
CA VAL A 89 0.69 11.40 -14.30
C VAL A 89 1.14 12.04 -13.00
N GLN A 90 1.82 13.19 -13.05
CA GLN A 90 2.27 13.90 -11.85
C GLN A 90 1.10 14.35 -10.96
N ALA A 91 0.08 14.98 -11.54
CA ALA A 91 -1.11 15.43 -10.80
C ALA A 91 -1.88 14.25 -10.16
N ALA A 92 -1.97 13.11 -10.85
CA ALA A 92 -2.56 11.91 -10.29
C ALA A 92 -1.69 11.33 -9.15
N MET A 93 -0.36 11.28 -9.32
CA MET A 93 0.56 10.80 -8.28
C MET A 93 0.45 11.62 -7.00
N GLU A 94 0.31 12.94 -7.07
CA GLU A 94 0.16 13.78 -5.88
C GLU A 94 -1.09 13.43 -5.06
N LYS A 95 -2.20 13.10 -5.75
CA LYS A 95 -3.45 12.68 -5.10
C LYS A 95 -3.39 11.24 -4.58
N CYS A 96 -2.65 10.38 -5.27
CA CYS A 96 -2.58 8.95 -4.96
C CYS A 96 -1.39 8.56 -4.05
N ARG A 97 -0.55 9.53 -3.66
CA ARG A 97 0.70 9.30 -2.90
C ARG A 97 0.53 8.52 -1.60
N GLN A 98 -0.64 8.59 -0.97
CA GLN A 98 -0.95 7.88 0.27
C GLN A 98 -0.88 6.35 0.13
N TYR A 99 -1.02 5.84 -1.09
CA TYR A 99 -0.91 4.41 -1.40
C TYR A 99 0.51 4.00 -1.77
N LEU A 100 1.43 4.96 -1.97
CA LEU A 100 2.84 4.69 -2.24
C LEU A 100 3.62 4.45 -0.93
N PRO A 101 4.61 3.55 -0.94
CA PRO A 101 5.55 3.46 0.16
C PRO A 101 6.26 4.79 0.35
N ASN A 102 6.44 5.20 1.61
CA ASN A 102 7.05 6.50 1.96
C ASN A 102 6.41 7.70 1.24
N GLY A 103 5.10 7.63 0.91
CA GLY A 103 4.40 8.72 0.23
C GLY A 103 4.91 9.03 -1.19
N GLY A 104 5.64 8.10 -1.82
CA GLY A 104 6.28 8.33 -3.12
C GLY A 104 7.58 9.13 -3.05
N GLU A 105 8.03 9.49 -1.85
CA GLU A 105 9.32 10.14 -1.67
C GLU A 105 10.47 9.13 -1.76
N LYS A 106 11.60 9.58 -2.31
CA LYS A 106 12.83 8.78 -2.33
C LYS A 106 13.20 8.40 -0.90
N LEU A 107 13.51 7.11 -0.70
CA LEU A 107 14.04 6.65 0.56
C LEU A 107 15.37 7.36 0.82
N LYS A 108 15.41 8.16 1.89
CA LYS A 108 16.64 8.75 2.40
C LYS A 108 17.06 7.94 3.60
N LEU A 109 18.28 7.43 3.55
CA LEU A 109 18.84 6.71 4.67
C LEU A 109 19.34 7.68 5.74
N ASP A 110 19.27 7.27 7.00
CA ASP A 110 19.86 8.05 8.09
C ASP A 110 21.39 8.07 7.98
N PRO A 111 22.09 9.04 8.62
CA PRO A 111 23.55 9.16 8.50
C PRO A 111 24.31 7.89 8.90
N GLU A 112 23.82 7.11 9.87
CA GLU A 112 24.48 5.87 10.27
C GLU A 112 24.30 4.77 9.21
N GLN A 113 23.14 4.70 8.57
CA GLN A 113 22.89 3.80 7.44
C GLN A 113 23.78 4.15 6.24
N VAL A 114 23.93 5.45 5.92
CA VAL A 114 24.82 5.91 4.85
C VAL A 114 26.27 5.51 5.17
N GLU A 115 26.69 5.67 6.42
CA GLU A 115 28.04 5.28 6.83
C GLU A 115 28.26 3.76 6.74
N ARG A 116 27.27 2.94 7.08
CA ARG A 116 27.34 1.49 6.83
C ARG A 116 27.48 1.18 5.35
N LEU A 117 26.77 1.88 4.47
CA LEU A 117 26.93 1.72 3.02
C LEU A 117 28.32 2.14 2.51
N ARG A 118 28.96 3.15 3.12
CA ARG A 118 30.36 3.49 2.79
C ARG A 118 31.29 2.33 3.14
N LYS A 119 31.10 1.71 4.32
CA LYS A 119 31.86 0.51 4.73
C LYS A 119 31.59 -0.67 3.80
N LEU A 120 30.35 -0.85 3.33
CA LEU A 120 30.01 -1.82 2.30
C LEU A 120 30.82 -1.56 1.02
N ALA A 121 30.83 -0.33 0.53
CA ALA A 121 31.53 0.03 -0.70
C ALA A 121 33.05 -0.22 -0.62
N VAL A 122 33.68 0.19 0.49
CA VAL A 122 35.09 -0.12 0.76
C VAL A 122 35.33 -1.63 0.77
N CYS A 123 34.53 -2.39 1.52
CA CYS A 123 34.66 -3.85 1.60
C CYS A 123 34.52 -4.52 0.22
N MET A 124 33.59 -4.06 -0.63
CA MET A 124 33.39 -4.57 -1.99
C MET A 124 34.65 -4.36 -2.85
N ARG A 125 35.25 -3.16 -2.79
CA ARG A 125 36.49 -2.84 -3.50
C ARG A 125 37.66 -3.70 -3.04
N GLU A 126 37.82 -3.87 -1.73
CA GLU A 126 38.85 -4.74 -1.13
C GLU A 126 38.65 -6.21 -1.50
N ASN A 127 37.40 -6.65 -1.71
CA ASN A 127 37.07 -8.02 -2.11
C ASN A 127 37.00 -8.19 -3.64
N GLY A 128 37.67 -7.31 -4.38
CA GLY A 128 37.92 -7.47 -5.81
C GLY A 128 36.87 -6.85 -6.73
N VAL A 129 36.03 -5.94 -6.22
CA VAL A 129 35.09 -5.16 -7.03
C VAL A 129 35.52 -3.68 -7.03
N PRO A 130 36.67 -3.32 -7.63
CA PRO A 130 37.26 -1.98 -7.50
C PRO A 130 36.36 -0.87 -8.04
N GLU A 131 35.51 -1.18 -9.02
CA GLU A 131 34.56 -0.25 -9.63
C GLU A 131 33.27 -0.05 -8.81
N PHE A 132 33.17 -0.64 -7.62
CA PHE A 132 31.99 -0.46 -6.78
C PHE A 132 31.94 0.99 -6.22
N PRO A 133 30.89 1.76 -6.53
CA PRO A 133 30.83 3.18 -6.20
C PRO A 133 30.46 3.42 -4.74
N ASP A 134 30.81 4.61 -4.24
CA ASP A 134 30.38 5.07 -2.91
C ASP A 134 28.91 5.53 -2.94
N PRO A 135 28.19 5.46 -1.81
CA PRO A 135 26.84 6.00 -1.71
C PRO A 135 26.83 7.53 -1.73
N SER A 136 25.77 8.11 -2.29
CA SER A 136 25.45 9.53 -2.17
C SER A 136 25.06 9.91 -0.73
N ALA A 137 24.91 11.21 -0.46
CA ALA A 137 24.57 11.72 0.88
C ALA A 137 23.23 11.20 1.41
N ASP A 138 22.29 10.83 0.53
CA ASP A 138 21.01 10.22 0.86
C ASP A 138 21.05 8.68 0.89
N GLY A 139 22.21 8.07 0.64
CA GLY A 139 22.42 6.62 0.68
C GLY A 139 22.15 5.88 -0.63
N GLY A 140 21.92 6.59 -1.74
CA GLY A 140 21.78 6.00 -3.07
C GLY A 140 23.11 5.47 -3.60
N ILE A 141 23.11 4.29 -4.22
CA ILE A 141 24.29 3.72 -4.90
C ILE A 141 23.99 3.64 -6.39
N GLU A 142 24.73 4.39 -7.20
CA GLU A 142 24.56 4.42 -8.65
C GLU A 142 25.49 3.42 -9.33
N LEU A 143 24.98 2.22 -9.60
CA LEU A 143 25.77 1.17 -10.24
C LEU A 143 25.95 1.45 -11.74
N ARG A 144 27.21 1.57 -12.15
CA ARG A 144 27.61 1.68 -13.55
C ARG A 144 27.67 0.30 -14.21
N LEU A 145 26.54 -0.15 -14.76
CA LEU A 145 26.41 -1.47 -15.38
C LEU A 145 27.28 -1.67 -16.64
N ASP A 146 27.74 -0.59 -17.24
CA ASP A 146 28.71 -0.56 -18.32
C ASP A 146 30.14 -0.90 -17.83
N GLN A 147 30.45 -0.62 -16.56
CA GLN A 147 31.77 -0.84 -15.96
C GLN A 147 31.82 -2.08 -15.07
N MET A 148 30.67 -2.54 -14.58
CA MET A 148 30.59 -3.64 -13.61
C MET A 148 29.38 -4.53 -13.90
N ASN A 149 29.62 -5.83 -14.07
CA ASN A 149 28.57 -6.82 -14.20
C ASN A 149 28.08 -7.28 -12.82
N ILE A 150 26.91 -6.81 -12.39
CA ILE A 150 26.31 -7.18 -11.10
C ILE A 150 25.99 -8.68 -10.98
N LYS A 151 25.91 -9.42 -12.10
CA LYS A 151 25.65 -10.86 -12.10
C LYS A 151 26.93 -11.69 -11.98
N ASP A 152 28.10 -11.05 -12.04
CA ASP A 152 29.40 -11.70 -11.93
C ASP A 152 29.53 -12.44 -10.58
N PRO A 153 29.94 -13.72 -10.58
CA PRO A 153 30.19 -14.47 -9.35
C PRO A 153 31.13 -13.76 -8.36
N LYS A 154 32.08 -12.96 -8.85
CA LYS A 154 32.99 -12.15 -8.03
C LYS A 154 32.25 -11.08 -7.24
N VAL A 155 31.30 -10.39 -7.87
CA VAL A 155 30.45 -9.38 -7.22
C VAL A 155 29.57 -10.03 -6.17
N LYS A 156 28.97 -11.19 -6.47
CA LYS A 156 28.16 -11.94 -5.51
C LYS A 156 28.98 -12.42 -4.32
N ALA A 157 30.17 -12.98 -4.56
CA ALA A 157 31.05 -13.45 -3.50
C ALA A 157 31.55 -12.31 -2.60
N ALA A 158 31.88 -11.15 -3.17
CA ALA A 158 32.21 -9.95 -2.40
C ALA A 158 31.01 -9.48 -1.55
N MET A 159 29.81 -9.42 -2.15
CA MET A 159 28.60 -9.00 -1.45
C MET A 159 28.28 -9.93 -0.25
N GLU A 160 28.42 -11.24 -0.41
CA GLU A 160 28.21 -12.21 0.68
C GLU A 160 29.16 -11.96 1.85
N LYS A 161 30.44 -11.67 1.58
CA LYS A 161 31.42 -11.33 2.62
C LYS A 161 31.11 -9.99 3.29
N CYS A 162 30.61 -9.02 2.53
CA CYS A 162 30.37 -7.66 2.99
C CYS A 162 28.94 -7.42 3.51
N ARG A 163 28.06 -8.43 3.49
CA ARG A 163 26.62 -8.33 3.82
C ARG A 163 26.30 -7.70 5.18
N GLN A 164 27.23 -7.78 6.13
CA GLN A 164 27.09 -7.17 7.45
C GLN A 164 26.93 -5.65 7.41
N TYR A 165 27.40 -5.02 6.33
CA TYR A 165 27.30 -3.57 6.11
C TYR A 165 26.07 -3.17 5.30
N ALA A 166 25.34 -4.12 4.70
CA ALA A 166 24.14 -3.82 3.92
C ALA A 166 22.98 -3.41 4.85
N PRO A 167 22.30 -2.27 4.61
CA PRO A 167 21.18 -1.84 5.43
C PRO A 167 19.98 -2.77 5.21
N LYS A 168 19.31 -3.11 6.31
CA LYS A 168 17.98 -3.75 6.25
C LYS A 168 16.96 -2.67 5.87
N ILE A 169 16.73 -2.49 4.57
CA ILE A 169 15.75 -1.53 4.08
C ILE A 169 14.35 -2.09 4.29
N ALA A 170 13.55 -1.44 5.14
CA ALA A 170 12.14 -1.77 5.30
C ALA A 170 11.42 -1.68 3.94
N GLY A 171 10.80 -2.78 3.52
CA GLY A 171 10.15 -2.89 2.23
C GLY A 171 11.05 -3.39 1.08
N ALA A 172 12.36 -3.55 1.21
CA ALA A 172 13.18 -4.19 0.16
C ALA A 172 13.07 -5.73 0.15
N THR A 173 12.26 -6.31 1.05
CA THR A 173 12.01 -7.75 1.17
C THR A 173 10.68 -8.14 0.55
N ARG A 174 10.70 -8.47 -0.74
CA ARG A 174 10.16 -9.72 -1.30
C ARG A 174 10.64 -9.89 -2.73
#